data_AF-A0A269XEX2-F1
#
_entry.id   AF-A0A269XEX2-F1
#
_cell.length_a   1.000
_cell.length_b   1.000
_cell.length_c   1.000
_cell.angle_alpha   90.00
_cell.angle_beta   90.00
_cell.angle_gamma   90.00
#
_symmetry.space_group_name_H-M   'P 1'
#
loop_
_entity.id
_entity.type
_entity.pdbx_description
1 polymer ?
#
loop_
_entity_poly.entity_id
_entity_poly.type
_entity_poly.pdbx_seq_one_letter_code
_entity_poly.pdbx_strand_id
1 'polypeptide(L)' 'GLENEAAISKAIELLEAKGAGEKKVNYKLRDWLFSRQRYWGEPIPIIHWEDGSMTTVPEEDLPLLLPE' A
#
# COMPACT_ATOMS: atom_id res chain seq x y z
N GLY A 1 17.14 -37.43 -4.20
CA GLY A 1 16.30 -36.24 -4.44
C GLY A 1 17.19 -35.02 -4.56
N LEU A 2 16.65 -33.88 -4.99
CA LEU A 2 17.37 -32.60 -4.96
C LEU A 2 17.41 -32.05 -3.52
N GLU A 3 18.44 -31.26 -3.22
CA GLU A 3 18.53 -30.47 -1.99
C GLU A 3 17.52 -29.31 -2.02
N ASN A 4 17.07 -28.83 -0.86
CA ASN A 4 15.99 -27.84 -0.74
C ASN A 4 16.19 -26.58 -1.60
N GLU A 5 17.36 -25.94 -1.54
CA GLU A 5 17.60 -24.70 -2.30
C GLU A 5 17.57 -24.93 -3.81
N ALA A 6 18.16 -26.04 -4.26
CA ALA A 6 18.14 -26.45 -5.66
C ALA A 6 16.71 -26.82 -6.11
N ALA A 7 15.93 -27.48 -5.25
CA ALA A 7 14.55 -27.84 -5.54
C ALA A 7 13.64 -26.60 -5.66
N ILE A 8 13.78 -25.62 -4.75
CA ILE A 8 13.02 -24.36 -4.79
C ILE A 8 13.34 -23.60 -6.08
N SER A 9 14.62 -23.46 -6.42
CA SER A 9 15.05 -22.77 -7.64
C SER A 9 14.50 -23.45 -8.90
N LYS A 10 14.56 -24.79 -8.96
CA LYS A 10 14.05 -25.55 -10.10
C LYS A 10 12.53 -25.48 -10.23
N ALA A 11 11.81 -25.48 -9.12
CA ALA A 11 10.36 -25.35 -9.12
C ALA A 11 9.92 -23.98 -9.66
N ILE A 12 10.61 -22.90 -9.27
CA ILE A 12 10.37 -21.55 -9.78
C ILE A 12 10.58 -21.50 -11.31
N GLU A 13 11.72 -21.98 -11.81
CA GLU A 13 12.01 -22.02 -13.25
C GLU A 13 10.92 -22.76 -14.05
N LEU A 14 10.43 -23.89 -13.53
CA LEU A 14 9.39 -24.68 -14.19
C LEU A 14 8.03 -23.97 -14.22
N LEU A 15 7.70 -23.22 -13.17
CA LEU A 15 6.45 -22.44 -13.12
C LEU A 15 6.51 -21.23 -14.04
N GLU A 16 7.66 -20.53 -14.08
CA GLU A 16 7.91 -19.41 -14.98
C GLU A 16 7.87 -19.84 -16.46
N ALA A 17 8.55 -20.94 -16.82
CA ALA A 17 8.54 -21.48 -18.18
C ALA A 17 7.14 -21.89 -18.67
N LYS A 18 6.24 -22.23 -17.74
CA LYS A 18 4.84 -22.57 -18.03
C LYS A 18 3.89 -21.37 -18.01
N GLY A 19 4.39 -20.17 -17.68
CA GLY A 19 3.55 -18.98 -17.47
C GLY A 19 2.57 -19.11 -16.30
N ALA A 20 2.86 -20.02 -15.36
CA ALA A 20 1.97 -20.36 -14.24
C ALA A 20 2.37 -19.66 -12.93
N GLY A 21 3.39 -18.80 -12.96
CA GLY A 21 3.84 -18.02 -11.82
C GLY A 21 5.19 -17.35 -12.07
N GLU A 22 5.62 -16.54 -11.12
CA GLU A 22 6.92 -15.86 -11.11
C GLU A 22 7.50 -15.84 -9.69
N LYS A 23 8.82 -15.69 -9.58
CA LYS A 23 9.47 -15.46 -8.29
C LYS A 23 9.04 -14.12 -7.70
N LYS A 24 8.54 -14.14 -6.46
CA LYS A 24 8.20 -12.93 -5.70
C LYS A 24 8.88 -12.90 -4.34
N VAL A 25 9.44 -11.75 -3.99
CA VAL A 25 9.94 -11.46 -2.64
C VAL A 25 8.83 -10.80 -1.85
N ASN A 26 8.53 -11.31 -0.66
CA ASN A 26 7.54 -10.74 0.24
C ASN A 26 8.20 -10.24 1.52
N TYR A 27 7.74 -9.10 2.02
CA TYR A 27 8.20 -8.51 3.27
C TYR A 27 7.16 -8.72 4.37
N LYS A 28 7.63 -8.83 5.62
CA LYS A 28 6.74 -8.78 6.80
C LYS A 28 6.28 -7.37 7.15
N LEU A 29 6.92 -6.35 6.56
CA LEU A 29 6.54 -4.94 6.72
C LEU A 29 5.12 -4.72 6.21
N ARG A 30 4.37 -3.88 6.92
CA ARG A 30 2.99 -3.52 6.58
C ARG A 30 2.89 -2.02 6.35
N ASP A 31 1.90 -1.61 5.58
CA ASP A 31 1.58 -0.22 5.38
C ASP A 31 1.25 0.47 6.71
N TRP A 32 1.60 1.75 6.79
CA TRP A 32 1.39 2.51 8.00
C TRP A 32 -0.02 3.09 8.04
N LEU A 33 -0.87 2.52 8.91
CA LEU A 33 -2.18 3.09 9.20
C LEU A 33 -2.05 4.25 10.20
N PHE A 34 -1.97 5.48 9.69
CA PHE A 34 -1.84 6.69 10.52
C PHE A 34 -3.17 7.42 10.75
N SER A 35 -4.19 7.21 9.91
CA SER A 35 -5.53 7.80 10.08
C SER A 35 -6.16 7.42 11.43
N ARG A 36 -6.85 8.34 12.10
CA ARG A 36 -7.51 8.12 13.39
C ARG A 36 -8.93 8.68 13.39
N GLN A 37 -9.87 7.93 13.96
CA GLN A 37 -11.23 8.42 14.22
C GLN A 37 -11.24 9.15 15.58
N ARG A 38 -10.58 10.31 15.65
CA ARG A 38 -10.50 11.16 16.83
C ARG A 38 -10.61 12.62 16.43
N TYR A 39 -11.30 13.43 17.25
CA TYR A 39 -11.40 14.87 17.03
C TYR A 39 -10.07 15.58 17.23
N TRP A 40 -9.36 15.26 18.32
CA TRP A 40 -8.13 15.95 18.70
C TRP A 40 -6.91 15.38 17.97
N GLY A 41 -6.74 15.80 16.71
CA GLY A 41 -5.63 15.45 15.83
C GLY A 41 -5.62 16.34 14.58
N GLU A 42 -4.55 16.26 13.80
CA GLU A 42 -4.45 17.02 12.55
C GLU A 42 -5.51 16.54 11.52
N PRO A 43 -6.29 17.45 10.93
CA PRO A 43 -7.20 17.12 9.84
C PRO A 43 -6.45 16.55 8.62
N ILE A 44 -6.97 15.47 8.03
CA ILE A 44 -6.42 14.92 6.77
C ILE A 44 -6.86 15.85 5.63
N PRO A 45 -5.93 16.44 4.84
CA PRO A 45 -6.24 17.44 3.82
C PRO A 45 -6.76 16.79 2.52
N ILE A 46 -7.84 16.01 2.61
CA ILE A 46 -8.52 15.36 1.49
C ILE A 46 -9.95 15.88 1.39
N ILE A 47 -10.32 16.30 0.18
CA ILE A 47 -11.66 16.75 -0.17
C ILE A 47 -12.38 15.58 -0.85
N HIS A 48 -13.60 15.30 -0.38
CA HIS A 48 -14.51 14.35 -1.00
C HIS A 48 -15.59 15.10 -1.77
N TRP A 49 -15.68 14.85 -3.07
CA TRP A 49 -16.65 15.51 -3.95
C TRP A 49 -17.96 14.71 -4.04
N GLU A 50 -19.04 15.39 -4.42
CA GLU A 50 -20.37 14.78 -4.57
C GLU A 50 -20.42 13.70 -5.66
N ASP A 51 -19.53 13.78 -6.65
CA ASP A 51 -19.38 12.79 -7.71
C ASP A 51 -18.57 11.54 -7.30
N GLY A 52 -18.08 11.50 -6.05
CA GLY A 52 -17.29 10.41 -5.50
C GLY A 52 -15.78 10.50 -5.77
N SER A 53 -15.31 11.52 -6.48
CA SER A 53 -13.88 11.76 -6.66
C SER A 53 -13.24 12.35 -5.40
N MET A 54 -11.90 12.30 -5.33
CA MET A 54 -11.12 12.84 -4.21
C MET A 54 -9.96 13.69 -4.73
N THR A 55 -9.70 14.80 -4.06
CA THR A 55 -8.52 15.66 -4.31
C THR A 55 -7.89 16.08 -3.00
N THR A 56 -6.65 16.57 -3.05
CA THR A 56 -5.99 17.20 -1.91
C THR A 56 -6.39 18.67 -1.79
N VAL A 57 -6.32 19.21 -0.57
CA VAL A 57 -6.37 20.67 -0.36
C VAL A 57 -5.13 21.31 -1.03
N PRO A 58 -5.26 22.46 -1.74
CA PRO A 58 -4.11 23.18 -2.29
C PRO A 58 -3.09 23.57 -1.21
N GLU A 59 -1.79 23.64 -1.56
CA GLU A 59 -0.74 23.96 -0.58
C GLU A 59 -0.89 25.37 -0.01
N GLU A 60 -1.35 26.32 -0.82
CA GLU A 60 -1.61 27.70 -0.43
C GLU A 60 -2.73 27.85 0.61
N ASP A 61 -3.61 26.86 0.71
CA ASP A 61 -4.75 26.83 1.65
C ASP A 61 -4.42 26.08 2.95
N LEU A 62 -3.19 25.56 3.08
CA LEU A 62 -2.70 24.94 4.31
C LEU A 62 -2.20 26.01 5.31
N PRO A 63 -2.33 25.79 6.63
CA PRO A 63 -2.82 24.58 7.28
C PRO A 63 -4.34 24.47 7.35
N LEU A 64 -4.86 23.25 7.21
CA LEU A 64 -6.26 22.94 7.51
C LEU A 64 -6.46 22.89 9.03
N LEU A 65 -7.07 23.93 9.58
CA LEU A 65 -7.29 24.05 11.03
C LEU A 65 -8.50 23.23 11.49
N LEU A 66 -8.45 22.76 12.74
CA LEU A 66 -9.61 22.16 13.39
C LEU A 66 -10.71 23.21 13.62
N PRO A 67 -11.99 22.83 13.50
CA PRO A 67 -13.09 23.67 13.97
C PRO A 67 -12.98 23.99 15.47
N GLU A 68 -13.61 25.09 15.91
CA GLU A 68 -13.79 25.43 17.32
C GLU A 68 -14.98 24.69 17.96
#